data_AF-A0A948GCI9-F1
#
_entry.id   AF-A0A948GCI9-F1
#
_cell.length_a   1.000
_cell.length_b   1.000
_cell.length_c   1.000
_cell.angle_alpha   90.00
_cell.angle_beta   90.00
_cell.angle_gamma   90.00
#
_symmetry.space_group_name_H-M   'P 1'
#
loop_
_entity.id
_entity.type
_entity.pdbx_description
1 polymer ?
#
loop_
_entity_poly.entity_id
_entity_poly.type
_entity_poly.pdbx_seq_one_letter_code
_entity_poly.pdbx_strand_id
1 'polypeptide(L)' 'SGALTEGVVRDLLTKSPQHPHGIKVRLEGGIVGRVKEILGA' A
#
# COMPACT_ATOMS: atom_id res chain seq x y z
N SER A 1 -2.65 -7.09 14.60
CA SER A 1 -3.38 -7.37 13.35
C SER A 1 -4.11 -6.10 12.95
N GLY A 2 -3.86 -5.60 11.74
CA GLY A 2 -4.63 -4.47 11.18
C GLY A 2 -5.78 -4.99 10.33
N ALA A 3 -6.85 -4.22 10.20
CA ALA A 3 -7.89 -4.50 9.21
C ALA A 3 -7.29 -4.34 7.80
N LEU A 4 -7.70 -5.22 6.87
CA LEU A 4 -7.42 -5.01 5.46
C LEU A 4 -8.37 -3.93 4.94
N THR A 5 -7.85 -3.08 4.05
CA THR A 5 -8.62 -1.99 3.45
C THR A 5 -8.30 -1.97 1.97
N GLU A 6 -9.35 -2.09 1.17
CA GLU A 6 -9.27 -1.96 -0.27
C GLU A 6 -9.37 -0.50 -0.68
N GLY A 7 -8.74 -0.14 -1.79
CA GLY A 7 -8.83 1.20 -2.36
C GLY A 7 -7.82 1.43 -3.46
N VAL A 8 -7.95 2.59 -4.11
CA VAL A 8 -7.06 3.01 -5.19
C VAL A 8 -5.83 3.69 -4.61
N VAL A 9 -4.64 3.26 -5.04
CA VAL A 9 -3.36 3.84 -4.62
C VAL A 9 -3.19 5.21 -5.26
N ARG A 10 -2.96 6.23 -4.41
CA ARG A 10 -2.62 7.59 -4.83
C ARG A 10 -1.11 7.81 -4.88
N ASP A 11 -0.42 7.51 -3.77
CA ASP A 11 1.03 7.73 -3.65
C ASP A 11 1.75 6.44 -3.24
N LEU A 12 2.88 6.16 -3.88
CA LEU A 12 3.87 5.19 -3.41
C LEU A 12 4.83 5.88 -2.43
N LEU A 13 4.85 5.42 -1.18
CA LEU A 13 5.63 6.05 -0.10
C LEU A 13 6.94 5.32 0.21
N THR A 14 7.34 4.36 -0.62
CA THR A 14 8.57 3.59 -0.43
C THR A 14 9.50 3.82 -1.63
N LYS A 15 10.78 4.11 -1.36
CA LYS A 15 11.75 4.52 -2.39
C LYS A 15 12.82 3.47 -2.69
N SER A 16 13.11 2.57 -1.75
CA SER A 16 14.12 1.52 -1.93
C SER A 16 13.65 0.46 -2.93
N PRO A 17 14.52 -0.29 -3.62
CA PRO A 17 14.08 -1.39 -4.49
C PRO A 17 13.71 -2.66 -3.71
N GLN A 18 14.36 -2.91 -2.57
CA GLN A 18 13.98 -3.97 -1.64
C GLN A 18 13.04 -3.46 -0.56
N HIS A 19 11.97 -4.20 -0.33
CA HIS A 19 10.94 -3.87 0.66
C HIS A 19 10.63 -5.07 1.57
N PRO A 20 11.45 -5.35 2.60
CA PRO A 20 11.27 -6.51 3.49
C PRO A 20 9.90 -6.54 4.18
N HIS A 21 9.33 -5.36 4.41
CA HIS A 21 8.02 -5.19 5.04
C HIS A 21 6.91 -4.86 4.02
N GLY A 22 7.18 -4.97 2.72
CA GLY A 22 6.26 -4.60 1.65
C GLY A 22 6.22 -3.09 1.34
N ILE A 23 5.44 -2.75 0.33
CA ILE A 23 5.33 -1.39 -0.22
C ILE A 23 4.36 -0.58 0.66
N LYS A 24 4.85 0.51 1.24
CA LYS A 24 4.02 1.53 1.89
C LYS A 24 3.37 2.43 0.85
N VAL A 25 2.07 2.64 0.98
CA VAL A 25 1.26 3.43 0.04
C VAL A 25 0.30 4.35 0.78
N ARG A 26 -0.21 5.36 0.08
CA ARG A 26 -1.37 6.16 0.47
C ARG A 26 -2.50 5.90 -0.52
N LEU A 27 -3.69 5.61 -0.01
CA LEU A 27 -4.92 5.51 -0.80
C LEU A 27 -5.49 6.90 -1.09
N GLU A 28 -6.37 7.02 -2.09
CA GLU A 28 -7.03 8.29 -2.42
C GLU A 28 -7.74 8.94 -1.22
N GLY A 29 -8.34 8.12 -0.35
CA GLY A 29 -8.97 8.56 0.91
C GLY A 29 -8.00 9.02 2.00
N GLY A 30 -6.69 9.10 1.72
CA GLY A 30 -5.66 9.56 2.65
C GLY A 30 -5.15 8.49 3.61
N ILE A 31 -5.76 7.30 3.65
CA ILE A 31 -5.34 6.17 4.47
C ILE A 31 -3.94 5.72 4.03
N VAL A 32 -3.04 5.54 4.99
CA VAL A 32 -1.68 5.07 4.76
C VAL A 32 -1.53 3.65 5.30
N GLY A 33 -1.00 2.76 4.47
CA GLY A 33 -0.88 1.34 4.80
C GLY A 33 0.24 0.65 4.03
N ARG A 34 0.34 -0.67 4.21
CA ARG A 34 1.23 -1.55 3.43
C ARG A 34 0.38 -2.40 2.50
N VAL A 35 0.83 -2.58 1.27
CA VAL A 35 0.15 -3.43 0.27
C VAL A 35 0.19 -4.88 0.74
N LYS A 36 -0.97 -5.54 0.69
CA LYS A 36 -1.11 -6.97 0.96
C LYS A 36 -1.36 -7.77 -0.32
N GLU A 37 -2.17 -7.22 -1.23
CA GLU A 37 -2.60 -7.83 -2.49
C GLU A 37 -2.88 -6.71 -3.51
N ILE A 38 -2.77 -7.02 -4.80
CA ILE A 38 -3.12 -6.13 -5.92
C ILE A 38 -4.22 -6.83 -6.71
N LEU A 39 -5.39 -6.21 -6.79
CA LEU A 39 -6.52 -6.75 -7.54
C LEU A 39 -6.40 -6.35 -9.01
N GLY A 40 -6.47 -7.31 -9.93
CA GLY A 40 -6.46 -7.07 -11.38
C GLY A 40 -5.07 -7.00 -12.04
N ALA A 41 -4.07 -7.67 -11.45
CA ALA A 41 -2.78 -7.91 -12.09
C ALA A 41 -2.86 -9.00 -13.18
#